data_AF-A0A7C4FA19-F1
#
_entry.id   AF-A0A7C4FA19-F1
#
_cell.length_a   1.000
_cell.length_b   1.000
_cell.length_c   1.000
_cell.angle_alpha   90.00
_cell.angle_beta   90.00
_cell.angle_gamma   90.00
#
_symmetry.space_group_name_H-M   'P 1'
#
loop_
_entity.id
_entity.type
_entity.pdbx_description
1 polymer ?
#
loop_
_entity_poly.entity_id
_entity_poly.type
_entity_poly.pdbx_seq_one_letter_code
_entity_poly.pdbx_strand_id
1 'polypeptide(L)'
;MSISKRYLRRLMTPEHITNCNYEISALPLLKRNDYVIWVENVNETDDTGIKEYLDWVKEFINEEYKSSGGRKFSTLHKQLINSDWTKLKDTSGGLLILRKGIHKNYGILLNKALDAQFHQRLYVSYMKKNINIKPETLFAVVNSVMTYIGIELVGQSNLGEGVLDIKTSDYERVPVVNPLWLEDYLKKIGVFDNFIKAVHKMLSLRPADVEVETSRPERIEMEKFVLGSLGFSESDIRGLYRELIELVKFRTERARMIGT
;
A
#
# COMPACT_ATOMS: atom_id res chain seq x y z
N MET A 1 -10.81 -16.51 -27.39
CA MET A 1 -10.61 -15.05 -27.46
C MET A 1 -9.16 -14.73 -27.17
N SER A 2 -8.44 -14.11 -28.10
CA SER A 2 -7.05 -13.67 -27.90
C SER A 2 -7.06 -12.15 -27.78
N ILE A 3 -6.50 -11.61 -26.69
CA ILE A 3 -6.41 -10.17 -26.44
C ILE A 3 -4.96 -9.73 -26.65
N SER A 4 -4.72 -8.68 -27.43
CA SER A 4 -3.39 -8.08 -27.55
C SER A 4 -2.88 -7.51 -26.23
N LYS A 5 -1.59 -7.73 -25.95
CA LYS A 5 -0.90 -7.24 -24.74
C LYS A 5 -0.92 -5.72 -24.61
N ARG A 6 -1.14 -4.94 -25.69
CA ARG A 6 -1.22 -3.47 -25.60
C ARG A 6 -2.41 -2.97 -24.79
N TYR A 7 -3.45 -3.79 -24.65
CA TYR A 7 -4.64 -3.51 -23.83
C TYR A 7 -4.52 -4.12 -22.43
N LEU A 8 -3.35 -4.61 -22.05
CA LEU A 8 -3.10 -5.18 -20.73
C LEU A 8 -2.10 -4.31 -19.99
N ARG A 9 -2.46 -3.87 -18.79
CA ARG A 9 -1.53 -3.26 -17.82
C ARG A 9 -1.31 -4.23 -16.69
N ARG A 10 -0.09 -4.27 -16.15
CA ARG A 10 0.22 -5.11 -14.98
C ARG A 10 -0.61 -4.63 -13.79
N LEU A 11 -1.11 -5.55 -12.99
CA LEU A 11 -1.90 -5.28 -11.79
C LEU A 11 -1.19 -5.87 -10.58
N MET A 12 -0.95 -5.03 -9.58
CA MET A 12 -0.51 -5.43 -8.26
C MET A 12 -1.71 -5.63 -7.34
N THR A 13 -1.83 -6.83 -6.80
CA THR A 13 -2.88 -7.22 -5.85
C THR A 13 -2.29 -7.53 -4.48
N PRO A 14 -3.09 -7.64 -3.40
CA PRO A 14 -2.60 -8.04 -2.09
C PRO A 14 -1.77 -9.34 -2.09
N GLU A 15 -2.15 -10.31 -2.92
CA GLU A 15 -1.46 -11.60 -3.05
C GLU A 15 -0.02 -11.44 -3.55
N HIS A 16 0.23 -10.43 -4.40
CA HIS A 16 1.58 -10.14 -4.90
C HIS A 16 2.52 -9.69 -3.79
N ILE A 17 1.99 -9.06 -2.72
CA ILE A 17 2.80 -8.45 -1.67
C ILE A 17 2.88 -9.26 -0.39
N THR A 18 2.18 -10.41 -0.29
CA THR A 18 2.14 -11.24 0.92
C THR A 18 3.51 -11.84 1.27
N ASN A 19 4.29 -12.26 0.27
CA ASN A 19 5.58 -12.95 0.47
C ASN A 19 6.76 -12.17 -0.12
N CYS A 20 6.58 -10.88 -0.39
CA CYS A 20 7.64 -10.01 -0.88
C CYS A 20 8.50 -9.46 0.25
N ASN A 21 9.69 -9.04 -0.11
CA ASN A 21 10.51 -8.20 0.75
C ASN A 21 9.87 -6.81 0.88
N TYR A 22 10.36 -6.01 1.83
CA TYR A 22 9.95 -4.62 1.99
C TYR A 22 10.18 -3.80 0.71
N GLU A 23 11.20 -4.14 -0.08
CA GLU A 23 11.39 -3.62 -1.43
C GLU A 23 10.77 -4.54 -2.49
N ILE A 24 9.92 -3.98 -3.36
CA ILE A 24 9.38 -4.64 -4.55
C ILE A 24 10.09 -4.11 -5.79
N SER A 25 11.15 -4.80 -6.20
CA SER A 25 11.91 -4.49 -7.42
C SER A 25 11.28 -5.06 -8.69
N ALA A 26 10.57 -6.17 -8.57
CA ALA A 26 9.82 -6.77 -9.65
C ALA A 26 8.59 -7.45 -9.09
N LEU A 27 7.47 -7.30 -9.78
CA LEU A 27 6.26 -8.02 -9.45
C LEU A 27 6.37 -9.49 -9.90
N PRO A 28 6.13 -10.47 -9.00
CA PRO A 28 6.05 -11.88 -9.40
C PRO A 28 4.84 -12.10 -10.32
N LEU A 29 4.94 -13.10 -11.19
CA LEU A 29 3.78 -13.56 -11.99
C LEU A 29 3.02 -14.62 -11.20
N LEU A 30 1.80 -14.31 -10.78
CA LEU A 30 0.92 -15.26 -10.09
C LEU A 30 0.13 -16.13 -11.08
N LYS A 31 0.19 -15.80 -12.39
CA LYS A 31 -0.53 -16.45 -13.49
C LYS A 31 -2.06 -16.35 -13.37
N ARG A 32 -2.54 -15.51 -12.43
CA ARG A 32 -3.96 -15.21 -12.18
C ARG A 32 -4.04 -13.76 -11.70
N ASN A 33 -4.87 -12.96 -12.35
CA ASN A 33 -5.10 -11.55 -12.00
C ASN A 33 -3.85 -10.65 -12.04
N ASP A 34 -2.82 -11.03 -12.81
CA ASP A 34 -1.58 -10.26 -12.98
C ASP A 34 -1.76 -9.02 -13.87
N TYR A 35 -2.91 -8.92 -14.56
CA TYR A 35 -3.19 -7.88 -15.53
C TYR A 35 -4.61 -7.35 -15.39
N VAL A 36 -4.78 -6.08 -15.75
CA VAL A 36 -6.07 -5.43 -15.94
C VAL A 36 -6.21 -5.02 -17.40
N ILE A 37 -7.43 -5.18 -17.95
CA ILE A 37 -7.75 -4.66 -19.28
C ILE A 37 -7.77 -3.13 -19.20
N TRP A 38 -7.04 -2.49 -20.11
CA TRP A 38 -6.84 -1.04 -20.14
C TRP A 38 -7.27 -0.49 -21.49
N VAL A 39 -8.49 0.05 -21.53
CA VAL A 39 -9.08 0.68 -22.72
C VAL A 39 -9.50 2.09 -22.33
N GLU A 40 -8.83 3.09 -22.90
CA GLU A 40 -9.14 4.51 -22.63
C GLU A 40 -10.29 5.02 -23.50
N ASN A 41 -10.38 4.52 -24.74
CA ASN A 41 -11.43 4.83 -25.69
C ASN A 41 -11.85 3.57 -26.45
N VAL A 42 -13.10 3.14 -26.26
CA VAL A 42 -13.63 1.93 -26.91
C VAL A 42 -13.74 2.07 -28.43
N ASN A 43 -13.95 3.28 -28.93
CA ASN A 43 -14.08 3.54 -30.37
C ASN A 43 -12.74 3.47 -31.11
N GLU A 44 -11.64 3.68 -30.39
CA GLU A 44 -10.27 3.59 -30.94
C GLU A 44 -9.70 2.17 -30.86
N THR A 45 -10.47 1.22 -30.32
CA THR A 45 -10.06 -0.17 -30.26
C THR A 45 -10.08 -0.77 -31.66
N ASP A 46 -8.99 -1.43 -32.04
CA ASP A 46 -8.78 -2.13 -33.30
C ASP A 46 -8.59 -3.65 -33.13
N ASP A 47 -8.44 -4.13 -31.90
CA ASP A 47 -8.31 -5.55 -31.57
C ASP A 47 -9.68 -6.24 -31.46
N THR A 48 -9.90 -7.25 -32.31
CA THR A 48 -11.17 -7.98 -32.37
C THR A 48 -11.52 -8.66 -31.05
N GLY A 49 -10.54 -9.21 -30.33
CA GLY A 49 -10.79 -9.88 -29.05
C GLY A 49 -11.21 -8.91 -27.94
N ILE A 50 -10.66 -7.68 -27.93
CA ILE A 50 -11.13 -6.62 -27.03
C ILE A 50 -12.52 -6.14 -27.43
N LYS A 51 -12.81 -5.98 -28.73
CA LYS A 51 -14.17 -5.58 -29.17
C LYS A 51 -15.22 -6.58 -28.71
N GLU A 52 -14.99 -7.88 -28.98
CA GLU A 52 -15.87 -8.97 -28.53
C GLU A 52 -16.06 -8.95 -27.01
N TYR A 53 -14.99 -8.71 -26.25
CA TYR A 53 -15.06 -8.58 -24.79
C TYR A 53 -15.91 -7.38 -24.36
N LEU A 54 -15.67 -6.21 -24.94
CA LEU A 54 -16.37 -4.97 -24.58
C LEU A 54 -17.87 -5.05 -24.92
N ASP A 55 -18.20 -5.66 -26.05
CA ASP A 55 -19.59 -5.91 -26.45
C ASP A 55 -20.27 -6.85 -25.46
N TRP A 56 -19.61 -7.95 -25.08
CA TRP A 56 -20.10 -8.85 -24.04
C TRP A 56 -20.31 -8.15 -22.69
N VAL A 57 -19.36 -7.32 -22.23
CA VAL A 57 -19.52 -6.55 -20.98
C VAL A 57 -20.71 -5.58 -21.08
N LYS A 58 -20.89 -4.93 -22.22
CA LYS A 58 -22.00 -4.00 -22.46
C LYS A 58 -23.35 -4.73 -22.39
N GLU A 59 -23.45 -5.90 -23.02
CA GLU A 59 -24.64 -6.75 -22.94
C GLU A 59 -24.91 -7.20 -21.49
N PHE A 60 -23.90 -7.72 -20.81
CA PHE A 60 -23.98 -8.15 -19.41
C PHE A 60 -24.49 -7.04 -18.49
N ILE A 61 -23.93 -5.82 -18.60
CA ILE A 61 -24.36 -4.67 -17.80
C ILE A 61 -25.83 -4.33 -18.08
N ASN A 62 -26.25 -4.36 -19.34
CA ASN A 62 -27.64 -4.07 -19.73
C ASN A 62 -28.62 -5.13 -19.18
N GLU A 63 -28.26 -6.40 -19.26
CA GLU A 63 -29.07 -7.51 -18.75
C GLU A 63 -29.23 -7.44 -17.23
N GLU A 64 -28.12 -7.25 -16.50
CA GLU A 64 -28.13 -7.13 -15.03
C GLU A 64 -28.85 -5.87 -14.55
N TYR A 65 -28.75 -4.76 -15.30
CA TYR A 65 -29.49 -3.54 -15.00
C TYR A 65 -31.00 -3.78 -15.16
N LYS A 66 -31.45 -4.38 -16.27
CA LYS A 66 -32.86 -4.69 -16.52
C LYS A 66 -33.41 -5.69 -15.50
N SER A 67 -32.73 -6.81 -15.28
CA SER A 67 -33.18 -7.89 -14.39
C SER A 67 -33.30 -7.43 -12.93
N SER A 68 -32.50 -6.46 -12.52
CA SER A 68 -32.52 -5.92 -11.16
C SER A 68 -33.52 -4.77 -10.95
N GLY A 69 -34.29 -4.38 -11.97
CA GLY A 69 -35.17 -3.21 -11.93
C GLY A 69 -34.40 -1.89 -11.85
N GLY A 70 -33.24 -1.83 -12.49
CA GLY A 70 -32.40 -0.62 -12.55
C GLY A 70 -31.46 -0.40 -11.36
N ARG A 71 -31.27 -1.42 -10.50
CA ARG A 71 -30.45 -1.30 -9.28
C ARG A 71 -28.98 -1.64 -9.50
N LYS A 72 -28.69 -2.76 -10.17
CA LYS A 72 -27.31 -3.22 -10.42
C LYS A 72 -26.67 -2.41 -11.55
N PHE A 73 -25.40 -2.06 -11.38
CA PHE A 73 -24.58 -1.36 -12.38
C PHE A 73 -25.19 -0.05 -12.90
N SER A 74 -26.06 0.61 -12.15
CA SER A 74 -26.78 1.81 -12.60
C SER A 74 -25.85 2.94 -13.06
N THR A 75 -24.71 3.13 -12.41
CA THR A 75 -23.68 4.09 -12.82
C THR A 75 -23.03 3.70 -14.15
N LEU A 76 -22.58 2.45 -14.29
CA LEU A 76 -21.94 1.97 -15.52
C LEU A 76 -22.92 1.97 -16.70
N HIS A 77 -24.16 1.54 -16.50
CA HIS A 77 -25.20 1.56 -17.53
C HIS A 77 -25.39 2.96 -18.12
N LYS A 78 -25.43 4.00 -17.27
CA LYS A 78 -25.50 5.41 -17.73
C LYS A 78 -24.25 5.85 -18.50
N GLN A 79 -23.09 5.27 -18.20
CA GLN A 79 -21.84 5.61 -18.85
C GLN A 79 -21.62 4.90 -20.19
N LEU A 80 -22.34 3.81 -20.49
CA LEU A 80 -22.19 3.02 -21.74
C LEU A 80 -22.37 3.82 -23.04
N ILE A 81 -22.94 5.03 -22.96
CA ILE A 81 -23.07 5.95 -24.10
C ILE A 81 -21.77 6.71 -24.41
N ASN A 82 -20.88 6.85 -23.43
CA ASN A 82 -19.61 7.56 -23.58
C ASN A 82 -18.55 6.59 -24.07
N SER A 83 -17.61 7.05 -24.88
CA SER A 83 -16.56 6.18 -25.40
C SER A 83 -15.46 5.84 -24.39
N ASP A 84 -15.43 6.53 -23.25
CA ASP A 84 -14.44 6.37 -22.17
C ASP A 84 -15.00 5.64 -20.94
N TRP A 85 -16.13 4.94 -21.06
CA TRP A 85 -16.78 4.27 -19.93
C TRP A 85 -15.93 3.17 -19.25
N THR A 86 -14.90 2.68 -19.93
CA THR A 86 -13.90 1.72 -19.42
C THR A 86 -12.67 2.37 -18.82
N LYS A 87 -12.55 3.71 -18.91
CA LYS A 87 -11.36 4.43 -18.53
C LYS A 87 -11.14 4.33 -17.01
N LEU A 88 -9.98 3.79 -16.64
CA LEU A 88 -9.54 3.71 -15.26
C LEU A 88 -8.58 4.86 -14.94
N LYS A 89 -8.52 5.25 -13.67
CA LYS A 89 -7.50 6.17 -13.18
C LYS A 89 -6.15 5.45 -13.18
N ASP A 90 -5.13 6.07 -13.78
CA ASP A 90 -3.77 5.57 -13.71
C ASP A 90 -3.23 5.69 -12.28
N THR A 91 -2.79 4.56 -11.74
CA THR A 91 -2.21 4.44 -10.40
C THR A 91 -0.73 4.05 -10.43
N SER A 92 -0.14 3.93 -11.62
CA SER A 92 1.28 3.63 -11.79
C SER A 92 2.18 4.73 -11.21
N GLY A 93 3.45 4.40 -10.98
CA GLY A 93 4.44 5.34 -10.40
C GLY A 93 4.33 5.57 -8.89
N GLY A 94 3.46 4.84 -8.18
CA GLY A 94 3.38 4.91 -6.72
C GLY A 94 4.69 4.46 -6.07
N LEU A 95 5.12 5.19 -5.03
CA LEU A 95 6.41 4.98 -4.35
C LEU A 95 6.29 4.07 -3.12
N LEU A 96 5.31 4.31 -2.25
CA LEU A 96 5.06 3.46 -1.09
C LEU A 96 3.72 2.75 -1.26
N ILE A 97 3.66 1.48 -0.87
CA ILE A 97 2.44 0.68 -0.88
C ILE A 97 1.99 0.45 0.54
N LEU A 98 0.76 0.89 0.83
CA LEU A 98 0.13 0.78 2.13
C LEU A 98 -1.05 -0.19 2.03
N ARG A 99 -1.26 -0.98 3.08
CA ARG A 99 -2.39 -1.91 3.14
C ARG A 99 -3.62 -1.18 3.66
N LYS A 100 -4.77 -1.47 3.07
CA LYS A 100 -6.06 -0.99 3.58
C LYS A 100 -6.42 -1.65 4.92
N GLY A 101 -6.25 -2.97 5.00
CA GLY A 101 -6.49 -3.75 6.21
C GLY A 101 -5.19 -4.08 6.94
N ILE A 102 -5.08 -3.70 8.22
CA ILE A 102 -3.93 -4.04 9.08
C ILE A 102 -4.40 -4.89 10.26
N HIS A 103 -3.89 -6.13 10.34
CA HIS A 103 -4.06 -6.98 11.50
C HIS A 103 -2.88 -6.81 12.46
N LYS A 104 -1.77 -7.52 12.26
CA LYS A 104 -0.55 -7.40 13.09
C LYS A 104 0.68 -6.93 12.32
N ASN A 105 0.60 -6.93 10.99
CA ASN A 105 1.68 -6.57 10.08
C ASN A 105 1.48 -5.15 9.56
N TYR A 106 2.29 -4.22 10.07
CA TYR A 106 2.22 -2.79 9.74
C TYR A 106 3.12 -2.40 8.57
N GLY A 107 3.84 -3.36 7.98
CA GLY A 107 4.88 -3.06 7.01
C GLY A 107 4.36 -2.27 5.80
N ILE A 108 4.98 -1.12 5.56
CA ILE A 108 4.76 -0.28 4.37
C ILE A 108 5.90 -0.56 3.39
N LEU A 109 5.55 -0.93 2.16
CA LEU A 109 6.51 -1.44 1.19
C LEU A 109 7.04 -0.30 0.30
N LEU A 110 8.31 -0.38 -0.08
CA LEU A 110 8.92 0.47 -1.08
C LEU A 110 8.72 -0.15 -2.47
N ASN A 111 8.06 0.57 -3.36
CA ASN A 111 7.81 0.14 -4.73
C ASN A 111 8.87 0.66 -5.69
N LYS A 112 9.50 -0.25 -6.42
CA LYS A 112 10.33 0.04 -7.60
C LYS A 112 9.71 -0.50 -8.90
N ALA A 113 8.63 -1.29 -8.83
CA ALA A 113 7.83 -1.71 -9.97
C ALA A 113 6.84 -0.59 -10.36
N LEU A 114 7.35 0.45 -11.02
CA LEU A 114 6.60 1.68 -11.28
C LEU A 114 5.58 1.58 -12.43
N ASP A 115 5.59 0.50 -13.21
CA ASP A 115 4.71 0.29 -14.37
C ASP A 115 3.37 -0.39 -14.05
N ALA A 116 3.17 -0.78 -12.78
CA ALA A 116 2.00 -1.52 -12.35
C ALA A 116 0.86 -0.62 -11.88
N GLN A 117 -0.37 -1.06 -12.17
CA GLN A 117 -1.60 -0.55 -11.56
C GLN A 117 -1.84 -1.22 -10.22
N PHE A 118 -2.63 -0.60 -9.34
CA PHE A 118 -2.86 -1.11 -7.99
C PHE A 118 -4.32 -1.48 -7.77
N HIS A 119 -4.55 -2.67 -7.22
CA HIS A 119 -5.87 -3.10 -6.78
C HIS A 119 -6.37 -2.22 -5.63
N GLN A 120 -7.68 -1.94 -5.57
CA GLN A 120 -8.34 -1.05 -4.58
C GLN A 120 -8.13 -1.39 -3.09
N ARG A 121 -7.52 -2.54 -2.77
CA ARG A 121 -7.15 -2.95 -1.39
C ARG A 121 -5.74 -2.51 -1.00
N LEU A 122 -4.99 -1.96 -1.95
CA LEU A 122 -3.68 -1.37 -1.77
C LEU A 122 -3.83 0.13 -2.00
N TYR A 123 -3.36 0.92 -1.06
CA TYR A 123 -3.15 2.33 -1.30
C TYR A 123 -1.71 2.57 -1.72
N VAL A 124 -1.53 3.63 -2.49
CA VAL A 124 -0.21 4.05 -2.95
C VAL A 124 0.00 5.52 -2.66
N SER A 125 1.21 5.85 -2.22
CA SER A 125 1.63 7.23 -2.04
C SER A 125 2.59 7.65 -3.15
N TYR A 126 2.56 8.93 -3.48
CA TYR A 126 3.39 9.53 -4.51
C TYR A 126 4.29 10.59 -3.89
N MET A 127 5.51 10.69 -4.38
CA MET A 127 6.38 11.80 -4.02
C MET A 127 5.80 13.09 -4.60
N LYS A 128 5.64 14.12 -3.76
CA LYS A 128 5.24 15.45 -4.25
C LYS A 128 6.31 15.97 -5.20
N LYS A 129 5.87 16.65 -6.26
CA LYS A 129 6.77 17.35 -7.19
C LYS A 129 7.66 18.32 -6.41
N ASN A 130 8.91 18.44 -6.83
CA ASN A 130 9.93 19.36 -6.25
C ASN A 130 10.41 19.02 -4.83
N ILE A 131 10.11 17.83 -4.30
CA ILE A 131 10.73 17.32 -3.08
C ILE A 131 11.88 16.39 -3.48
N ASN A 132 13.09 16.68 -3.01
CA ASN A 132 14.27 15.85 -3.23
C ASN A 132 14.65 15.12 -1.94
N ILE A 133 14.12 13.90 -1.77
CA ILE A 133 14.39 13.03 -0.63
C ILE A 133 14.67 11.63 -1.17
N LYS A 134 15.60 10.91 -0.55
CA LYS A 134 15.83 9.51 -0.91
C LYS A 134 14.60 8.64 -0.56
N PRO A 135 14.11 7.78 -1.47
CA PRO A 135 13.03 6.84 -1.17
C PRO A 135 13.27 6.01 0.10
N GLU A 136 14.53 5.67 0.38
CA GLU A 136 14.97 4.98 1.59
C GLU A 136 14.67 5.78 2.86
N THR A 137 14.88 7.11 2.84
CA THR A 137 14.55 7.99 3.96
C THR A 137 13.04 7.94 4.24
N LEU A 138 12.22 8.06 3.19
CA LEU A 138 10.77 7.97 3.32
C LEU A 138 10.33 6.61 3.87
N PHE A 139 10.88 5.53 3.31
CA PHE A 139 10.63 4.17 3.78
C PHE A 139 10.93 4.02 5.27
N ALA A 140 12.09 4.49 5.73
CA ALA A 140 12.51 4.35 7.12
C ALA A 140 11.58 5.12 8.08
N VAL A 141 11.21 6.34 7.69
CA VAL A 141 10.31 7.20 8.46
C VAL A 141 8.94 6.57 8.60
N VAL A 142 8.31 6.14 7.50
CA VAL A 142 6.95 5.59 7.54
C VAL A 142 6.89 4.20 8.17
N ASN A 143 8.01 3.47 8.19
CA ASN A 143 8.13 2.22 8.91
C ASN A 143 8.71 2.39 10.32
N SER A 144 8.77 3.61 10.89
CA SER A 144 9.16 3.78 12.29
C SER A 144 8.02 3.37 13.24
N VAL A 145 8.37 2.89 14.43
CA VAL A 145 7.42 2.55 15.50
C VAL A 145 6.50 3.72 15.86
N MET A 146 6.99 4.95 15.76
CA MET A 146 6.16 6.15 15.97
C MET A 146 5.01 6.22 14.97
N THR A 147 5.28 5.90 13.69
CA THR A 147 4.27 5.85 12.65
C THR A 147 3.30 4.71 12.88
N TYR A 148 3.77 3.53 13.30
CA TYR A 148 2.90 2.40 13.61
C TYR A 148 1.97 2.67 14.79
N ILE A 149 2.46 3.32 15.86
CA ILE A 149 1.62 3.79 16.96
C ILE A 149 0.60 4.81 16.45
N GLY A 150 1.02 5.76 15.60
CA GLY A 150 0.12 6.72 14.98
C GLY A 150 -0.98 6.05 14.16
N ILE A 151 -0.65 5.00 13.39
CA ILE A 151 -1.62 4.19 12.66
C ILE A 151 -2.61 3.53 13.63
N GLU A 152 -2.13 2.94 14.72
CA GLU A 152 -2.98 2.27 15.71
C GLU A 152 -3.95 3.23 16.40
N LEU A 153 -3.50 4.47 16.67
CA LEU A 153 -4.32 5.49 17.34
C LEU A 153 -5.31 6.19 16.41
N VAL A 154 -4.97 6.38 15.14
CA VAL A 154 -5.82 7.08 14.15
C VAL A 154 -6.76 6.10 13.43
N GLY A 155 -6.33 4.84 13.27
CA GLY A 155 -7.06 3.81 12.55
C GLY A 155 -8.46 3.61 13.13
N GLN A 156 -9.47 3.64 12.27
CA GLN A 156 -10.83 3.33 12.68
C GLN A 156 -10.94 1.83 12.96
N SER A 157 -11.06 1.45 14.24
CA SER A 157 -11.52 0.11 14.58
C SER A 157 -13.00 0.02 14.21
N ASN A 158 -13.33 -0.62 13.09
CA ASN A 158 -14.69 -1.13 12.93
C ASN A 158 -14.90 -2.12 14.08
N LEU A 159 -15.84 -1.78 14.95
CA LEU A 159 -16.03 -2.27 16.32
C LEU A 159 -16.31 -3.79 16.40
N GLY A 160 -15.32 -4.65 16.18
CA GLY A 160 -15.47 -6.08 16.49
C GLY A 160 -14.58 -7.08 15.75
N GLU A 161 -13.90 -6.71 14.66
CA GLU A 161 -13.24 -7.72 13.79
C GLU A 161 -11.73 -7.88 14.00
N GLY A 162 -11.12 -7.06 14.87
CA GLY A 162 -9.69 -7.18 15.19
C GLY A 162 -8.75 -6.80 14.04
N VAL A 163 -9.28 -6.22 12.96
CA VAL A 163 -8.54 -5.64 11.83
C VAL A 163 -8.80 -4.13 11.78
N LEU A 164 -7.75 -3.33 11.60
CA LEU A 164 -7.90 -1.91 11.29
C LEU A 164 -8.22 -1.76 9.81
N ASP A 165 -9.39 -1.20 9.50
CA ASP A 165 -9.70 -0.72 8.15
C ASP A 165 -9.33 0.76 8.08
N ILE A 166 -8.22 1.05 7.42
CA ILE A 166 -7.65 2.39 7.35
C ILE A 166 -8.10 3.03 6.04
N LYS A 167 -8.59 4.27 6.09
CA LYS A 167 -8.89 5.06 4.89
C LYS A 167 -7.67 5.89 4.50
N THR A 168 -7.62 6.34 3.25
CA THR A 168 -6.56 7.28 2.80
C THR A 168 -6.50 8.53 3.69
N SER A 169 -7.65 9.06 4.09
CA SER A 169 -7.77 10.21 5.01
C SER A 169 -7.18 9.97 6.40
N ASP A 170 -7.11 8.70 6.84
CA ASP A 170 -6.53 8.35 8.13
C ASP A 170 -5.00 8.37 8.05
N TYR A 171 -4.43 7.82 6.97
CA TYR A 171 -2.99 7.90 6.71
C TYR A 171 -2.46 9.33 6.63
N GLU A 172 -3.25 10.26 6.11
CA GLU A 172 -2.88 11.69 6.04
C GLU A 172 -2.74 12.36 7.42
N ARG A 173 -3.29 11.75 8.47
CA ARG A 173 -3.26 12.27 9.85
C ARG A 173 -2.23 11.57 10.72
N VAL A 174 -1.60 10.50 10.23
CA VAL A 174 -0.60 9.75 11.00
C VAL A 174 0.67 10.60 11.17
N PRO A 175 1.15 10.80 12.41
CA PRO A 175 2.40 11.50 12.64
C PRO A 175 3.59 10.69 12.10
N VAL A 176 4.50 11.39 11.43
CA VAL A 176 5.77 10.85 10.93
C VAL A 176 6.90 11.81 11.25
N VAL A 177 8.11 11.29 11.46
CA VAL A 177 9.31 12.13 11.56
C VAL A 177 9.49 12.89 10.24
N ASN A 178 9.86 14.17 10.29
CA ASN A 178 10.05 14.96 9.08
C ASN A 178 11.23 14.39 8.25
N PRO A 179 11.00 13.83 7.05
CA PRO A 179 12.04 13.15 6.28
C PRO A 179 13.08 14.11 5.70
N LEU A 180 12.71 15.37 5.39
CA LEU A 180 13.65 16.39 4.92
C LEU A 180 14.66 16.72 6.02
N TRP A 181 14.13 17.02 7.21
CA TRP A 181 14.96 17.33 8.37
C TRP A 181 15.87 16.15 8.74
N LEU A 182 15.35 14.92 8.73
CA LEU A 182 16.14 13.74 9.07
C LEU A 182 17.32 13.56 8.12
N GLU A 183 17.09 13.63 6.81
CA GLU A 183 18.14 13.49 5.81
C GLU A 183 19.20 14.58 5.94
N ASP A 184 18.79 15.84 6.12
CA ASP A 184 19.72 16.97 6.32
C ASP A 184 20.53 16.83 7.62
N TYR A 185 19.88 16.42 8.71
CA TYR A 185 20.53 16.21 10.00
C TYR A 185 21.58 15.10 9.92
N LEU A 186 21.23 13.93 9.37
CA LEU A 186 22.13 12.79 9.24
C LEU A 186 23.31 13.08 8.32
N LYS A 187 23.11 13.87 7.25
CA LYS A 187 24.20 14.35 6.39
C LYS A 187 25.13 15.29 7.15
N LYS A 188 24.57 16.24 7.90
CA LYS A 188 25.33 17.23 8.68
C LYS A 188 26.26 16.57 9.70
N ILE A 189 25.82 15.49 10.35
CA ILE A 189 26.64 14.75 11.33
C ILE A 189 27.48 13.63 10.69
N GLY A 190 27.45 13.47 9.37
CA GLY A 190 28.32 12.54 8.64
C GLY A 190 27.97 11.05 8.75
N VAL A 191 26.72 10.71 9.10
CA VAL A 191 26.29 9.30 9.27
C VAL A 191 25.24 8.84 8.27
N PHE A 192 24.88 9.69 7.30
CA PHE A 192 23.83 9.39 6.31
C PHE A 192 24.09 8.10 5.51
N ASP A 193 25.33 7.82 5.11
CA ASP A 193 25.63 6.58 4.37
C ASP A 193 25.44 5.33 5.22
N ASN A 194 25.71 5.40 6.54
CA ASN A 194 25.45 4.30 7.47
C ASN A 194 23.95 4.09 7.67
N PHE A 195 23.18 5.19 7.74
CA PHE A 195 21.73 5.13 7.74
C PHE A 195 21.19 4.42 6.49
N ILE A 196 21.63 4.80 5.29
CA ILE A 196 21.18 4.15 4.05
C ILE A 196 21.52 2.65 4.04
N LYS A 197 22.71 2.27 4.50
CA LYS A 197 23.08 0.85 4.64
C LYS A 197 22.14 0.10 5.59
N ALA A 198 21.81 0.70 6.74
CA ALA A 198 20.86 0.09 7.68
C ALA A 198 19.46 -0.06 7.06
N VAL A 199 19.00 0.93 6.30
CA VAL A 199 17.72 0.88 5.59
C VAL A 199 17.73 -0.22 4.50
N HIS A 200 18.81 -0.37 3.74
CA HIS A 200 18.92 -1.44 2.73
C HIS A 200 18.88 -2.85 3.35
N LYS A 201 19.47 -3.05 4.52
CA LYS A 201 19.30 -4.31 5.27
C LYS A 201 17.82 -4.56 5.58
N MET A 202 17.12 -3.55 6.09
CA MET A 202 15.68 -3.65 6.39
C MET A 202 14.84 -3.93 5.13
N LEU A 203 15.12 -3.26 4.02
CA LEU A 203 14.43 -3.43 2.73
C LEU A 203 14.56 -4.85 2.17
N SER A 204 15.64 -5.56 2.50
CA SER A 204 15.88 -6.95 2.09
C SER A 204 15.05 -7.98 2.88
N LEU A 205 14.42 -7.57 3.99
CA LEU A 205 13.62 -8.45 4.83
C LEU A 205 12.17 -8.52 4.35
N ARG A 206 11.47 -9.57 4.75
CA ARG A 206 10.01 -9.68 4.57
C ARG A 206 9.28 -9.06 5.75
N PRO A 207 8.24 -8.23 5.54
CA PRO A 207 7.43 -7.74 6.63
C PRO A 207 6.82 -8.89 7.43
N ALA A 208 6.95 -8.83 8.75
CA ALA A 208 6.32 -9.77 9.67
C ALA A 208 5.32 -9.08 10.58
N ASP A 209 4.63 -9.88 11.39
CA ASP A 209 3.83 -9.37 12.50
C ASP A 209 4.71 -8.58 13.48
N VAL A 210 4.13 -7.57 14.12
CA VAL A 210 4.86 -6.63 14.96
C VAL A 210 5.68 -7.34 16.03
N GLU A 211 5.16 -8.42 16.64
CA GLU A 211 5.86 -9.19 17.66
C GLU A 211 7.20 -9.77 17.16
N VAL A 212 7.27 -10.14 15.88
CA VAL A 212 8.50 -10.62 15.24
C VAL A 212 9.40 -9.45 14.84
N GLU A 213 8.83 -8.39 14.26
CA GLU A 213 9.56 -7.19 13.84
C GLU A 213 10.35 -6.56 14.99
N THR A 214 9.80 -6.51 16.20
CA THR A 214 10.46 -5.88 17.37
C THR A 214 11.74 -6.59 17.81
N SER A 215 11.90 -7.87 17.46
CA SER A 215 13.07 -8.69 17.79
C SER A 215 14.21 -8.55 16.77
N ARG A 216 13.95 -7.93 15.62
CA ARG A 216 14.92 -7.87 14.52
C ARG A 216 16.00 -6.82 14.79
N PRO A 217 17.30 -7.17 14.72
CA PRO A 217 18.37 -6.21 14.92
C PRO A 217 18.38 -5.12 13.83
N GLU A 218 18.03 -5.43 12.59
CA GLU A 218 17.98 -4.47 11.47
C GLU A 218 16.95 -3.37 11.73
N ARG A 219 15.82 -3.74 12.34
CA ARG A 219 14.76 -2.79 12.71
C ARG A 219 15.26 -1.81 13.77
N ILE A 220 15.88 -2.32 14.83
CA ILE A 220 16.46 -1.48 15.88
C ILE A 220 17.61 -0.61 15.34
N GLU A 221 18.45 -1.15 14.45
CA GLU A 221 19.52 -0.41 13.78
C GLU A 221 18.96 0.77 12.97
N MET A 222 17.90 0.56 12.19
CA MET A 222 17.21 1.63 11.46
C MET A 222 16.61 2.68 12.38
N GLU A 223 15.93 2.27 13.46
CA GLU A 223 15.26 3.17 14.41
C GLU A 223 16.24 4.06 15.18
N LYS A 224 17.45 3.57 15.46
CA LYS A 224 18.52 4.40 16.05
C LYS A 224 18.86 5.61 15.20
N PHE A 225 18.73 5.53 13.89
CA PHE A 225 18.89 6.71 13.03
C PHE A 225 17.64 7.57 13.02
N VAL A 226 16.44 6.98 12.93
CA VAL A 226 15.18 7.74 12.82
C VAL A 226 14.82 8.43 14.14
N LEU A 227 14.61 7.64 15.20
CA LEU A 227 14.21 8.14 16.52
C LEU A 227 15.41 8.56 17.37
N GLY A 228 16.57 7.92 17.22
CA GLY A 228 17.78 8.36 17.93
C GLY A 228 18.22 9.77 17.52
N SER A 229 17.95 10.19 16.28
CA SER A 229 18.14 11.60 15.86
C SER A 229 17.26 12.59 16.62
N LEU A 230 16.15 12.12 17.20
CA LEU A 230 15.25 12.89 18.06
C LEU A 230 15.59 12.76 19.56
N GLY A 231 16.68 12.07 19.91
CA GLY A 231 17.14 11.90 21.28
C GLY A 231 16.63 10.65 22.00
N PHE A 232 15.91 9.76 21.31
CA PHE A 232 15.46 8.49 21.90
C PHE A 232 16.63 7.52 22.05
N SER A 233 16.78 6.96 23.25
CA SER A 233 17.71 5.87 23.50
C SER A 233 17.18 4.55 22.93
N GLU A 234 18.05 3.54 22.81
CA GLU A 234 17.60 2.20 22.41
C GLU A 234 16.54 1.64 23.39
N SER A 235 16.67 1.91 24.68
CA SER A 235 15.66 1.51 25.68
C SER A 235 14.32 2.18 25.45
N ASP A 236 14.30 3.46 25.04
CA ASP A 236 13.05 4.16 24.75
C ASP A 236 12.39 3.58 23.50
N ILE A 237 13.17 3.32 22.44
CA ILE A 237 12.68 2.69 21.20
C ILE A 237 12.06 1.32 21.50
N ARG A 238 12.75 0.49 22.30
CA ARG A 238 12.21 -0.81 22.75
C ARG A 238 10.96 -0.66 23.60
N GLY A 239 10.91 0.40 24.43
CA GLY A 239 9.72 0.79 25.18
C GLY A 239 8.52 1.03 24.27
N LEU A 240 8.67 1.89 23.25
CA LEU A 240 7.62 2.19 22.27
C LEU A 240 7.11 0.94 21.55
N TYR A 241 8.01 0.02 21.21
CA TYR A 241 7.62 -1.26 20.61
C TYR A 241 6.79 -2.15 21.54
N ARG A 242 7.08 -2.14 22.86
CA ARG A 242 6.24 -2.84 23.84
C ARG A 242 4.85 -2.23 23.91
N GLU A 243 4.76 -0.89 24.00
CA GLU A 243 3.47 -0.19 24.00
C GLU A 243 2.65 -0.50 22.73
N LEU A 244 3.30 -0.51 21.56
CA LEU A 244 2.64 -0.89 20.31
C LEU A 244 2.09 -2.32 20.39
N ILE A 245 2.87 -3.29 20.87
CA ILE A 245 2.40 -4.67 21.03
C ILE A 245 1.19 -4.75 21.97
N GLU A 246 1.19 -3.98 23.07
CA GLU A 246 0.08 -3.94 24.01
C GLU A 246 -1.19 -3.37 23.39
N LEU A 247 -1.09 -2.27 22.62
CA LEU A 247 -2.22 -1.72 21.87
C LEU A 247 -2.82 -2.74 20.89
N VAL A 248 -1.95 -3.45 20.15
CA VAL A 248 -2.38 -4.48 19.20
C VAL A 248 -3.06 -5.66 19.91
N LYS A 249 -2.52 -6.10 21.05
CA LYS A 249 -3.14 -7.14 21.88
C LYS A 249 -4.51 -6.69 22.37
N PHE A 250 -4.61 -5.50 22.94
CA PHE A 250 -5.88 -4.95 23.42
C PHE A 250 -6.95 -4.92 22.32
N ARG A 251 -6.59 -4.45 21.11
CA ARG A 251 -7.51 -4.44 19.96
C ARG A 251 -7.94 -5.85 19.55
N THR A 252 -6.99 -6.79 19.45
CA THR A 252 -7.27 -8.15 18.96
C THR A 252 -8.02 -9.00 20.00
N GLU A 253 -7.80 -8.80 21.29
CA GLU A 253 -8.52 -9.47 22.38
C GLU A 253 -9.96 -8.94 22.50
N ARG A 254 -10.16 -7.62 22.43
CA ARG A 254 -11.49 -7.02 22.44
C ARG A 254 -12.36 -7.55 21.30
N ALA A 255 -11.79 -7.75 20.11
CA ALA A 255 -12.49 -8.34 18.97
C ALA A 255 -12.97 -9.77 19.25
N ARG A 256 -12.12 -10.61 19.89
CA ARG A 256 -12.49 -11.98 20.27
C ARG A 256 -13.65 -12.02 21.26
N MET A 257 -13.71 -11.07 22.21
CA MET A 257 -14.78 -11.01 23.21
C MET A 257 -16.12 -10.54 22.63
N ILE A 258 -16.13 -9.78 21.54
CA ILE A 258 -17.35 -9.27 20.89
C ILE A 258 -17.89 -10.28 19.86
N GLY A 259 -17.03 -11.14 19.32
CA GLY A 259 -17.39 -12.19 18.35
C GLY A 259 -17.95 -13.50 18.94
N THR A 260 -18.10 -13.59 20.27
CA THR A 260 -18.78 -14.69 20.99
C THR A 260 -20.12 -14.22 21.53
#